data_AF-X1RPL9-F1
#
_entry.id   AF-X1RPL9-F1
#
_cell.length_a   1.000
_cell.length_b   1.000
_cell.length_c   1.000
_cell.angle_alpha   90.00
_cell.angle_beta   90.00
_cell.angle_gamma   90.00
#
_symmetry.space_group_name_H-M   'P 1'
#
loop_
_entity.id
_entity.type
_entity.pdbx_description
1 polymer ?
#
loop_
_entity_poly.entity_id
_entity_poly.type
_entity_poly.pdbx_seq_one_letter_code
_entity_poly.pdbx_strand_id
1 'polypeptide(L)'
;MQQGMTVGDAACNYTLLTVGDGLVTQVPALIVSTAAGMLITRSTASTDLGEEVATQFFVQPRVIVTAAVIILIFGLIPGMPKISFIGISLVTGALGYALFRKSRKVEEAKEELSVATPMESVETLLPLDLLELEVGYGLVPLVDVEQGGELLQRIKALRKQLVLEMGFVVPAIHIRDNLQLKPNEYSIIMKGVQVAESELMPGHYLAITSEDREVKMKGIETKEPAFGLPAIWVSEKEKEDAQAKG
;
A
#
# COMPACT_ATOMS: atom_id res chain seq x y z
N MET A 1 -42.98 -32.76 30.33
CA MET A 1 -41.53 -32.70 30.14
C MET A 1 -41.16 -33.65 29.02
N GLN A 2 -41.08 -33.14 27.78
CA GLN A 2 -40.61 -33.97 26.66
C GLN A 2 -39.14 -34.32 26.90
N GLN A 3 -38.80 -35.60 26.74
CA GLN A 3 -37.48 -36.20 27.05
C GLN A 3 -37.11 -36.37 28.53
N GLY A 4 -38.04 -36.21 29.48
CA GLY A 4 -37.79 -36.59 30.88
C GLY A 4 -36.76 -35.74 31.64
N MET A 5 -36.32 -34.61 31.07
CA MET A 5 -35.39 -33.68 31.71
C MET A 5 -36.14 -32.60 32.50
N THR A 6 -35.57 -32.17 33.63
CA THR A 6 -36.06 -30.98 34.34
C THR A 6 -35.77 -29.71 33.52
N VAL A 7 -36.51 -28.63 33.76
CA VAL A 7 -36.32 -27.37 33.03
C VAL A 7 -34.89 -26.80 33.19
N GLY A 8 -34.28 -26.98 34.36
CA GLY A 8 -32.90 -26.55 34.62
C GLY A 8 -31.87 -27.38 33.85
N ASP A 9 -32.04 -28.71 33.82
CA ASP A 9 -31.15 -29.61 33.09
C ASP A 9 -31.25 -29.38 31.57
N ALA A 10 -32.48 -29.18 31.07
CA ALA A 10 -32.71 -28.86 29.67
C ALA A 10 -32.02 -27.53 29.29
N ALA A 11 -32.17 -26.48 30.11
CA ALA A 11 -31.54 -25.19 29.85
C ALA A 11 -30.00 -25.29 29.80
N CYS A 12 -29.39 -26.03 30.73
CA CYS A 12 -27.94 -26.22 30.73
C CYS A 12 -27.46 -27.01 29.51
N ASN A 13 -28.12 -28.14 29.21
CA ASN A 13 -27.71 -29.05 28.15
C ASN A 13 -27.87 -28.45 26.75
N TYR A 14 -28.99 -27.77 26.49
CA TYR A 14 -29.20 -27.10 25.20
C TYR A 14 -28.28 -25.88 25.05
N THR A 15 -27.99 -25.14 26.12
CA THR A 15 -27.03 -24.02 26.07
C THR A 15 -25.62 -24.50 25.72
N LEU A 16 -25.18 -25.61 26.33
CA LEU A 16 -23.85 -26.20 26.08
C LEU A 16 -23.73 -26.70 24.63
N LEU A 17 -24.79 -27.33 24.11
CA LEU A 17 -24.87 -27.76 22.71
C LEU A 17 -24.88 -26.57 21.74
N THR A 18 -25.60 -25.48 22.05
CA THR A 18 -25.64 -24.28 21.20
C THR A 18 -24.30 -23.54 21.16
N VAL A 19 -23.61 -23.40 22.29
CA VAL A 19 -22.27 -22.80 22.32
C VAL A 19 -21.26 -23.68 21.58
N GLY A 20 -21.37 -25.00 21.75
CA GLY A 20 -20.54 -25.97 21.03
C GLY A 20 -20.73 -25.88 19.52
N ASP A 21 -21.99 -25.85 19.05
CA ASP A 21 -22.32 -25.71 17.63
C ASP A 21 -21.79 -24.39 17.04
N GLY A 22 -21.92 -23.28 17.78
CA GLY A 22 -21.34 -22.00 17.40
C GLY A 22 -19.81 -22.03 17.28
N LEU A 23 -19.11 -22.67 18.23
CA LEU A 23 -17.64 -22.80 18.17
C LEU A 23 -17.16 -23.70 17.03
N VAL A 24 -17.84 -24.82 16.79
CA VAL A 24 -17.48 -25.79 15.74
C VAL A 24 -17.74 -25.23 14.34
N THR A 25 -18.73 -24.36 14.17
CA THR A 25 -19.08 -23.78 12.87
C THR A 25 -18.40 -22.45 12.58
N GLN A 26 -18.31 -21.54 13.56
CA GLN A 26 -17.82 -20.18 13.31
C GLN A 26 -16.30 -20.07 13.23
N VAL A 27 -15.55 -20.81 14.07
CA VAL A 27 -14.09 -20.72 14.08
C VAL A 27 -13.51 -21.17 12.73
N PRO A 28 -13.90 -22.32 12.14
CA PRO A 28 -13.41 -22.71 10.82
C PRO A 28 -13.88 -21.75 9.71
N ALA A 29 -15.13 -21.28 9.77
CA ALA A 29 -15.66 -20.36 8.77
C ALA A 29 -14.87 -19.04 8.72
N LEU A 30 -14.50 -18.48 9.87
CA LEU A 30 -13.69 -17.26 9.96
C LEU A 30 -12.29 -17.49 9.36
N ILE A 31 -11.67 -18.63 9.66
CA ILE A 31 -10.33 -18.98 9.14
C ILE A 31 -10.37 -19.09 7.61
N VAL A 32 -11.35 -19.81 7.07
CA VAL A 32 -11.50 -20.00 5.60
C VAL A 32 -11.79 -18.67 4.90
N SER A 33 -12.68 -17.84 5.46
CA SER A 33 -13.01 -16.53 4.90
C SER A 33 -11.81 -15.58 4.88
N THR A 34 -11.06 -15.52 5.99
CA THR A 34 -9.87 -14.67 6.10
C THR A 34 -8.78 -15.13 5.13
N ALA A 35 -8.54 -16.44 5.02
CA ALA A 35 -7.57 -17.01 4.10
C ALA A 35 -7.94 -16.73 2.63
N ALA A 36 -9.22 -16.86 2.26
CA ALA A 36 -9.70 -16.51 0.93
C ALA A 36 -9.51 -15.01 0.63
N GLY A 37 -9.83 -14.14 1.60
CA GLY A 37 -9.62 -12.69 1.48
C GLY A 37 -8.14 -12.31 1.29
N MET A 38 -7.23 -12.94 2.03
CA MET A 38 -5.79 -12.76 1.86
C MET A 38 -5.29 -13.25 0.49
N LEU A 39 -5.80 -14.38 -0.01
CA LEU A 39 -5.44 -14.90 -1.33
C LEU A 39 -5.92 -13.97 -2.47
N ILE A 40 -7.12 -13.40 -2.35
CA ILE A 40 -7.71 -12.52 -3.38
C ILE A 40 -6.97 -11.17 -3.44
N THR A 41 -6.52 -10.63 -2.31
CA THR A 41 -5.80 -9.35 -2.23
C THR A 41 -4.33 -9.44 -2.68
N ARG A 42 -3.81 -10.64 -2.90
CA ARG A 42 -2.41 -10.90 -3.29
C ARG A 42 -2.06 -10.57 -4.75
N SER A 43 -3.01 -10.23 -5.63
CA SER A 43 -2.78 -10.22 -7.10
C SER A 43 -1.65 -9.31 -7.63
N THR A 44 -0.95 -8.56 -6.77
CA THR A 44 0.13 -7.62 -7.12
C THR A 44 1.43 -7.77 -6.30
N ALA A 45 1.53 -8.70 -5.33
CA ALA A 45 2.71 -8.80 -4.45
C ALA A 45 3.73 -9.87 -4.90
N SER A 46 5.03 -9.52 -4.89
CA SER A 46 6.15 -10.36 -5.34
C SER A 46 6.75 -11.28 -4.26
N THR A 47 6.40 -11.08 -2.98
CA THR A 47 6.94 -11.84 -1.83
C THR A 47 5.99 -12.95 -1.38
N ASP A 48 6.53 -14.01 -0.76
CA ASP A 48 5.73 -15.06 -0.13
C ASP A 48 4.96 -14.52 1.09
N LEU A 49 3.63 -14.65 1.07
CA LEU A 49 2.73 -14.17 2.12
C LEU A 49 3.10 -14.71 3.51
N GLY A 50 3.56 -15.97 3.57
CA GLY A 50 3.99 -16.57 4.84
C GLY A 50 5.19 -15.86 5.47
N GLU A 51 6.12 -15.41 4.64
CA GLU A 51 7.30 -14.66 5.08
C GLU A 51 6.92 -13.24 5.52
N GLU A 52 6.02 -12.59 4.79
CA GLU A 52 5.54 -11.24 5.11
C GLU A 52 4.69 -11.22 6.39
N VAL A 53 3.79 -12.19 6.56
CA VAL A 53 3.01 -12.35 7.79
C VAL A 53 3.94 -12.67 8.95
N ALA A 54 4.88 -13.61 8.79
CA ALA A 54 5.83 -13.94 9.85
C ALA A 54 6.65 -12.71 10.27
N THR A 55 7.20 -11.97 9.30
CA THR A 55 7.99 -10.77 9.58
C THR A 55 7.14 -9.69 10.27
N GLN A 56 5.90 -9.43 9.86
CA GLN A 56 5.03 -8.47 10.54
C GLN A 56 4.70 -8.86 11.99
N PHE A 57 4.44 -10.14 12.25
CA PHE A 57 4.17 -10.64 13.60
C PHE A 57 5.37 -10.48 14.54
N PHE A 58 6.60 -10.67 14.05
CA PHE A 58 7.82 -10.55 14.86
C PHE A 58 8.39 -9.13 14.92
N VAL A 59 8.12 -8.28 13.92
CA VAL A 59 8.64 -6.91 13.84
C VAL A 59 7.78 -5.94 14.64
N GLN A 60 6.49 -6.21 14.87
CA GLN A 60 5.61 -5.30 15.59
C GLN A 60 5.62 -5.57 17.11
N PRO A 61 6.26 -4.72 17.94
CA PRO A 61 6.43 -5.00 19.38
C PRO A 61 5.09 -5.04 20.13
N ARG A 62 4.06 -4.33 19.62
CA ARG A 62 2.72 -4.31 20.20
C ARG A 62 2.07 -5.69 20.23
N VAL A 63 2.27 -6.52 19.20
CA VAL A 63 1.66 -7.85 19.07
C VAL A 63 2.26 -8.82 20.09
N ILE A 64 3.57 -8.74 20.32
CA ILE A 64 4.29 -9.57 21.29
C ILE A 64 3.89 -9.21 22.73
N VAL A 65 3.72 -7.90 23.01
CA VAL A 65 3.28 -7.44 24.34
C VAL A 65 1.84 -7.84 24.62
N THR A 66 0.92 -7.70 23.65
CA THR A 66 -0.47 -8.16 23.85
C THR A 66 -0.55 -9.67 24.06
N ALA A 67 0.25 -10.46 23.33
CA ALA A 67 0.34 -11.90 23.56
C ALA A 67 0.83 -12.23 24.99
N ALA A 68 1.87 -11.54 25.48
CA ALA A 68 2.38 -11.72 26.84
C ALA A 68 1.30 -11.44 27.91
N VAL A 69 0.47 -10.41 27.71
CA VAL A 69 -0.65 -10.07 28.60
C VAL A 69 -1.73 -11.16 28.59
N ILE A 70 -2.11 -11.66 27.42
CA ILE A 70 -3.10 -12.75 27.30
C ILE A 70 -2.61 -14.02 27.99
N ILE A 71 -1.34 -14.38 27.80
CA ILE A 71 -0.71 -15.54 28.47
C ILE A 71 -0.73 -15.36 30.00
N LEU A 72 -0.49 -14.14 30.49
CA LEU A 72 -0.57 -13.83 31.92
C LEU A 72 -2.00 -14.02 32.46
N ILE A 73 -3.01 -13.54 31.73
CA ILE A 73 -4.42 -13.70 32.10
C ILE A 73 -4.78 -15.19 32.18
N PHE A 74 -4.34 -16.02 31.23
CA PHE A 74 -4.55 -17.47 31.30
C PHE A 74 -3.85 -18.12 32.50
N GLY A 75 -2.66 -17.64 32.88
CA GLY A 75 -1.97 -18.10 34.07
C GLY A 75 -2.69 -17.79 35.39
N LEU A 76 -3.60 -16.82 35.41
CA LEU A 76 -4.41 -16.48 36.59
C LEU A 76 -5.65 -17.38 36.75
N ILE A 77 -6.02 -18.14 35.70
CA ILE A 77 -7.16 -19.05 35.76
C ILE A 77 -6.85 -20.24 36.69
N PRO A 78 -7.69 -20.52 37.70
CA PRO A 78 -7.50 -21.65 38.59
C PRO A 78 -7.59 -22.98 37.82
N GLY A 79 -6.60 -23.87 38.02
CA GLY A 79 -6.48 -25.15 37.31
C GLY A 79 -5.34 -25.21 36.28
N MET A 80 -4.74 -24.08 35.91
CA MET A 80 -3.60 -24.02 34.98
C MET A 80 -2.24 -24.02 35.71
N PRO A 81 -1.15 -24.54 35.09
CA PRO A 81 0.21 -24.47 35.63
C PRO A 81 0.75 -23.03 35.72
N LYS A 82 0.44 -22.33 36.82
CA LYS A 82 0.73 -20.89 36.98
C LYS A 82 2.19 -20.52 36.73
N ILE A 83 3.11 -21.34 37.21
CA ILE A 83 4.56 -21.11 37.08
C ILE A 83 4.98 -21.08 35.61
N SER A 84 4.47 -22.00 34.80
CA SER A 84 4.79 -22.09 33.37
C SER A 84 4.25 -20.88 32.59
N PHE A 85 3.00 -20.49 32.85
CA PHE A 85 2.38 -19.35 32.16
C PHE A 85 3.00 -18.01 32.56
N ILE A 86 3.28 -17.81 33.85
CA ILE A 86 3.97 -16.61 34.33
C ILE A 86 5.38 -16.54 33.74
N GLY A 87 6.12 -17.66 33.71
CA GLY A 87 7.46 -17.71 33.13
C GLY A 87 7.47 -17.34 31.64
N ILE A 88 6.58 -17.95 30.85
CA ILE A 88 6.47 -17.66 29.40
C ILE A 88 6.03 -16.21 29.16
N SER A 89 5.05 -15.71 29.93
CA SER A 89 4.60 -14.32 29.82
C SER A 89 5.75 -13.33 30.08
N LEU A 90 6.58 -13.60 31.08
CA LEU A 90 7.69 -12.73 31.46
C LEU A 90 8.80 -12.72 30.40
N VAL A 91 9.14 -13.89 29.84
CA VAL A 91 10.10 -14.01 28.74
C VAL A 91 9.60 -13.28 27.49
N THR A 92 8.36 -13.55 27.07
CA THR A 92 7.76 -12.94 25.88
C THR A 92 7.58 -11.43 26.06
N GLY A 93 7.19 -10.97 27.25
CA GLY A 93 7.08 -9.55 27.58
C GLY A 93 8.43 -8.83 27.56
N ALA A 94 9.48 -9.46 28.09
CA ALA A 94 10.84 -8.92 28.02
C ALA A 94 11.35 -8.82 26.57
N LEU A 95 11.03 -9.82 25.74
CA LEU A 95 11.37 -9.82 24.32
C LEU A 95 10.66 -8.68 23.57
N GLY A 96 9.36 -8.50 23.82
CA GLY A 96 8.57 -7.40 23.26
C GLY A 96 9.08 -6.03 23.70
N TYR A 97 9.47 -5.87 24.96
CA TYR A 97 10.05 -4.63 25.48
C TYR A 97 11.41 -4.31 24.83
N ALA A 98 12.27 -5.32 24.64
CA ALA A 98 13.56 -5.15 23.97
C ALA A 98 13.39 -4.72 22.50
N LEU A 99 12.44 -5.33 21.78
CA LEU A 99 12.10 -4.94 20.40
C LEU A 99 11.51 -3.53 20.35
N PHE A 100 10.63 -3.17 21.28
CA PHE A 100 10.06 -1.82 21.37
C PHE A 100 11.14 -0.75 21.57
N ARG A 101 12.11 -1.03 22.45
CA ARG A 101 13.24 -0.13 22.68
C ARG A 101 14.15 0.01 21.46
N LYS A 102 14.37 -1.09 20.71
CA LYS A 102 15.16 -1.06 19.47
C LYS A 102 14.46 -0.25 18.38
N SER A 103 13.17 -0.47 18.14
CA SER A 103 12.38 0.31 17.18
C SER A 103 12.38 1.79 17.53
N ARG A 104 12.19 2.12 18.81
CA ARG A 104 12.21 3.51 19.29
C ARG A 104 13.58 4.18 19.12
N LYS A 105 14.68 3.46 19.36
CA LYS A 105 16.04 3.99 19.16
C LYS A 105 16.40 4.20 17.69
N VAL A 106 15.84 3.40 16.78
CA VAL A 106 15.97 3.62 15.32
C VAL A 106 15.16 4.85 14.89
N GLU A 107 13.99 5.06 15.48
CA GLU A 107 13.17 6.25 15.24
C GLU A 107 13.84 7.52 15.81
N GLU A 108 14.35 7.46 17.04
CA GLU A 108 15.09 8.57 17.69
C GLU A 108 16.39 8.89 16.92
N ALA A 109 17.10 7.89 16.37
CA ALA A 109 18.28 8.12 15.53
C ALA A 109 17.93 8.74 14.16
N LYS A 110 16.75 8.42 13.60
CA LYS A 110 16.23 9.10 12.41
C LYS A 110 15.81 10.55 12.71
N GLU A 111 15.23 10.79 13.89
CA GLU A 111 14.93 12.15 14.37
C GLU A 111 16.21 12.95 14.60
N GLU A 112 17.26 12.39 15.22
CA GLU A 112 18.53 13.10 15.44
C GLU A 112 19.27 13.46 14.13
N LEU A 113 19.11 12.66 13.07
CA LEU A 113 19.61 12.99 11.72
C LEU A 113 18.76 14.07 11.03
N SER A 114 17.49 14.23 11.40
CA SER A 114 16.58 15.27 10.90
C SER A 114 16.80 16.63 11.58
N VAL A 115 17.27 16.66 12.82
CA VAL A 115 17.46 17.89 13.63
C VAL A 115 18.70 18.71 13.21
N ALA A 116 19.56 18.20 12.32
CA ALA A 116 20.76 18.91 11.88
C ALA A 116 20.54 20.02 10.84
N THR A 117 19.29 20.32 10.44
CA THR A 117 18.98 21.50 9.61
C THR A 117 17.80 22.28 10.19
N PRO A 118 18.03 23.33 10.99
CA PRO A 118 16.99 24.30 11.28
C PRO A 118 16.82 25.19 10.04
N MET A 119 16.06 24.72 9.06
CA MET A 119 15.40 25.60 8.10
C MET A 119 14.01 25.89 8.64
N GLU A 120 13.67 27.17 8.73
CA GLU A 120 12.47 27.70 9.37
C GLU A 120 11.21 26.93 8.95
N SER A 121 10.57 26.27 9.92
CA SER A 121 9.30 25.58 9.77
C SER A 121 8.15 26.59 9.62
N VAL A 122 8.11 27.29 8.50
CA VAL A 122 6.92 28.04 8.03
C VAL A 122 6.01 27.14 7.19
N GLU A 123 6.52 25.98 6.73
CA GLU A 123 5.78 25.04 5.88
C GLU A 123 4.71 24.22 6.65
N THR A 124 4.77 24.17 7.98
CA THR A 124 3.85 23.36 8.81
C THR A 124 2.44 23.97 8.93
N LEU A 125 2.17 25.10 8.26
CA LEU A 125 0.84 25.73 8.19
C LEU A 125 0.24 25.74 6.77
N LEU A 126 0.96 25.23 5.77
CA LEU A 126 0.41 25.12 4.42
C LEU A 126 -0.40 23.82 4.32
N PRO A 127 -1.66 23.86 3.86
CA PRO A 127 -2.40 22.64 3.59
C PRO A 127 -1.63 21.84 2.55
N LEU A 128 -1.24 20.60 2.90
CA LEU A 128 -0.65 19.68 1.95
C LEU A 128 -1.61 19.49 0.76
N ASP A 129 -1.08 19.63 -0.45
CA ASP A 129 -1.87 19.42 -1.64
C ASP A 129 -2.24 17.92 -1.72
N LEU A 130 -3.52 17.64 -2.06
CA LEU A 130 -4.00 16.27 -2.11
C LEU A 130 -3.38 15.49 -3.27
N LEU A 131 -3.11 16.18 -4.39
CA LEU A 131 -2.47 15.65 -5.60
C LEU A 131 -1.52 16.70 -6.15
N GLU A 132 -0.27 16.31 -6.36
CA GLU A 132 0.77 17.12 -7.00
C GLU A 132 1.41 16.34 -8.15
N LEU A 133 1.81 17.06 -9.18
CA LEU A 133 2.61 16.59 -10.30
C LEU A 133 3.89 17.42 -10.32
N GLU A 134 5.00 16.79 -9.95
CA GLU A 134 6.31 17.40 -10.08
C GLU A 134 6.89 17.05 -11.45
N VAL A 135 7.48 18.04 -12.11
CA VAL A 135 8.08 17.88 -13.42
C VAL A 135 9.52 18.36 -13.44
N GLY A 136 10.41 17.61 -14.08
CA GLY A 136 11.74 18.06 -14.41
C GLY A 136 11.71 19.21 -15.43
N TYR A 137 12.79 20.00 -15.47
CA TYR A 137 12.85 21.22 -16.27
C TYR A 137 12.61 21.00 -17.79
N GLY A 138 12.93 19.81 -18.31
CA GLY A 138 12.73 19.44 -19.72
C GLY A 138 11.27 19.17 -20.09
N LEU A 139 10.40 19.00 -19.09
CA LEU A 139 8.95 18.78 -19.28
C LEU A 139 8.13 20.05 -19.05
N VAL A 140 8.73 21.15 -18.59
CA VAL A 140 8.06 22.45 -18.37
C VAL A 140 7.29 22.93 -19.61
N PRO A 141 7.82 22.81 -20.85
CA PRO A 141 7.05 23.22 -22.04
C PRO A 141 5.75 22.44 -22.27
N LEU A 142 5.61 21.23 -21.70
CA LEU A 142 4.39 20.43 -21.84
C LEU A 142 3.27 20.89 -20.89
N VAL A 143 3.63 21.56 -19.79
CA VAL A 143 2.70 22.06 -18.77
C VAL A 143 2.40 23.55 -18.90
N ASP A 144 3.23 24.30 -19.61
CA ASP A 144 3.02 25.73 -19.84
C ASP A 144 2.10 26.01 -21.04
N VAL A 145 0.96 26.66 -20.78
CA VAL A 145 -0.03 27.01 -21.81
C VAL A 145 0.52 28.06 -22.78
N GLU A 146 1.38 28.97 -22.32
CA GLU A 146 1.96 30.03 -23.17
C GLU A 146 2.94 29.45 -24.19
N GLN A 147 3.55 28.30 -23.86
CA GLN A 147 4.45 27.56 -24.74
C GLN A 147 3.73 26.52 -25.62
N GLY A 148 2.39 26.46 -25.57
CA GLY A 148 1.60 25.50 -26.33
C GLY A 148 1.48 24.11 -25.68
N GLY A 149 1.76 24.01 -24.38
CA GLY A 149 1.61 22.78 -23.62
C GLY A 149 0.16 22.28 -23.54
N GLU A 150 -0.05 21.00 -23.85
CA GLU A 150 -1.38 20.39 -23.85
C GLU A 150 -1.73 19.69 -22.52
N LEU A 151 -0.77 19.50 -21.61
CA LEU A 151 -0.96 18.61 -20.47
C LEU A 151 -2.06 19.11 -19.52
N LEU A 152 -2.11 20.42 -19.27
CA LEU A 152 -3.15 21.05 -18.44
C LEU A 152 -4.56 20.83 -19.01
N GLN A 153 -4.72 20.91 -20.33
CA GLN A 153 -6.01 20.68 -20.98
C GLN A 153 -6.41 19.21 -20.92
N ARG A 154 -5.45 18.30 -21.12
CA ARG A 154 -5.66 16.83 -21.01
C ARG A 154 -6.04 16.43 -19.58
N ILE A 155 -5.36 16.96 -18.57
CA ILE A 155 -5.70 16.75 -17.15
C ILE A 155 -7.13 17.23 -16.87
N LYS A 156 -7.50 18.42 -17.36
CA LYS A 156 -8.85 18.97 -17.18
C LYS A 156 -9.92 18.11 -17.85
N ALA A 157 -9.64 17.58 -19.04
CA ALA A 157 -10.54 16.65 -19.75
C ALA A 157 -10.68 15.32 -19.00
N LEU A 158 -9.57 14.74 -18.54
CA LEU A 158 -9.55 13.50 -17.76
C LEU A 158 -10.36 13.65 -16.47
N ARG A 159 -10.16 14.74 -15.70
CA ARG A 159 -10.94 15.01 -14.49
C ARG A 159 -12.44 15.07 -14.76
N LYS A 160 -12.87 15.67 -15.88
CA LYS A 160 -14.29 15.70 -16.27
C LYS A 160 -14.81 14.31 -16.64
N GLN A 161 -14.03 13.53 -17.38
CA GLN A 161 -14.40 12.17 -17.75
C GLN A 161 -14.58 11.28 -16.51
N LEU A 162 -13.65 11.36 -15.54
CA LEU A 162 -13.75 10.60 -14.29
C LEU A 162 -15.00 10.96 -13.48
N VAL A 163 -15.41 12.23 -13.48
CA VAL A 163 -16.68 12.65 -12.85
C VAL A 163 -17.88 12.03 -13.55
N LEU A 164 -17.91 12.01 -14.89
CA LEU A 164 -19.03 11.47 -15.67
C LEU A 164 -19.13 9.94 -15.57
N GLU A 165 -18.00 9.24 -15.54
CA GLU A 165 -17.96 7.77 -15.52
C GLU A 165 -18.08 7.19 -14.11
N MET A 166 -17.42 7.79 -13.11
CA MET A 166 -17.33 7.24 -11.75
C MET A 166 -18.06 8.06 -10.68
N GLY A 167 -18.59 9.24 -11.02
CA GLY A 167 -19.43 10.03 -10.11
C GLY A 167 -18.71 10.75 -8.97
N PHE A 168 -17.37 10.79 -8.96
CA PHE A 168 -16.61 11.53 -7.96
C PHE A 168 -15.76 12.65 -8.55
N VAL A 169 -15.57 13.72 -7.78
CA VAL A 169 -14.79 14.88 -8.19
C VAL A 169 -13.34 14.70 -7.76
N VAL A 170 -12.45 14.54 -8.75
CA VAL A 170 -11.00 14.55 -8.54
C VAL A 170 -10.58 15.95 -8.08
N PRO A 171 -9.78 16.09 -6.99
CA PRO A 171 -9.30 17.39 -6.53
C PRO A 171 -8.40 18.07 -7.57
N ALA A 172 -8.07 19.35 -7.35
CA ALA A 172 -7.11 20.04 -8.20
C ALA A 172 -5.74 19.35 -8.11
N ILE A 173 -5.06 19.23 -9.24
CA ILE A 173 -3.68 18.72 -9.32
C ILE A 173 -2.79 19.94 -9.43
N HIS A 174 -1.92 20.16 -8.44
CA HIS A 174 -0.93 21.22 -8.48
C HIS A 174 0.28 20.74 -9.27
N ILE A 175 0.75 21.55 -10.22
CA ILE A 175 1.93 21.24 -11.02
C ILE A 175 3.06 22.12 -10.53
N ARG A 176 4.20 21.51 -10.20
CA ARG A 176 5.41 22.20 -9.72
C ARG A 176 6.61 21.74 -10.52
N ASP A 177 7.52 22.64 -10.83
CA ASP A 177 8.83 22.26 -11.31
C ASP A 177 9.69 21.78 -10.14
N ASN A 178 10.42 20.68 -10.34
CA ASN A 178 11.36 20.17 -9.36
C ASN A 178 12.74 19.99 -10.01
N LEU A 179 13.68 20.85 -9.62
CA LEU A 179 15.06 20.84 -10.11
C LEU A 179 15.90 19.65 -9.60
N GLN A 180 15.38 18.90 -8.63
CA GLN A 180 16.02 17.67 -8.12
C GLN A 180 15.70 16.45 -9.00
N LEU A 181 14.62 16.50 -9.79
CA LEU A 181 14.29 15.46 -10.76
C LEU A 181 15.22 15.54 -11.97
N LYS A 182 15.41 14.42 -12.68
CA LYS A 182 16.10 14.45 -13.97
C LYS A 182 15.32 15.35 -14.96
N PRO A 183 15.97 15.85 -16.02
CA PRO A 183 15.36 16.79 -16.97
C PRO A 183 13.99 16.33 -17.50
N ASN A 184 13.89 15.03 -17.75
CA ASN A 184 12.81 14.38 -18.48
C ASN A 184 11.91 13.53 -17.56
N GLU A 185 12.07 13.66 -16.26
CA GLU A 185 11.38 12.86 -15.26
C GLU A 185 10.18 13.62 -14.70
N TYR A 186 9.13 12.89 -14.35
CA TYR A 186 7.99 13.42 -13.62
C TYR A 186 7.66 12.50 -12.44
N SER A 187 7.14 13.10 -11.38
CA SER A 187 6.72 12.40 -10.17
C SER A 187 5.29 12.81 -9.81
N ILE A 188 4.47 11.82 -9.45
CA ILE A 188 3.11 12.04 -8.96
C ILE A 188 3.13 11.86 -7.45
N ILE A 189 2.67 12.88 -6.73
CA ILE A 189 2.65 12.92 -5.28
C ILE A 189 1.20 12.99 -4.81
N MET A 190 0.86 12.18 -3.81
CA MET A 190 -0.43 12.19 -3.16
C MET A 190 -0.24 12.41 -1.67
N LYS A 191 -0.78 13.51 -1.13
CA LYS A 191 -0.61 13.88 0.28
C LYS A 191 0.86 13.83 0.73
N GLY A 192 1.76 14.38 -0.08
CA GLY A 192 3.20 14.46 0.20
C GLY A 192 3.97 13.15 0.03
N VAL A 193 3.33 12.07 -0.41
CA VAL A 193 3.98 10.79 -0.69
C VAL A 193 4.05 10.57 -2.20
N GLN A 194 5.26 10.32 -2.73
CA GLN A 194 5.45 9.92 -4.12
C GLN A 194 4.78 8.57 -4.38
N VAL A 195 3.82 8.54 -5.30
CA VAL A 195 3.05 7.35 -5.69
C VAL A 195 3.43 6.78 -7.05
N ALA A 196 4.02 7.60 -7.94
CA ALA A 196 4.51 7.16 -9.24
C ALA A 196 5.65 8.06 -9.72
N GLU A 197 6.57 7.50 -10.50
CA GLU A 197 7.70 8.20 -11.12
C GLU A 197 7.94 7.59 -12.49
N SER A 198 8.22 8.41 -13.50
CA SER A 198 8.65 7.92 -14.80
C SER A 198 9.37 8.98 -15.61
N GLU A 199 10.00 8.56 -16.69
CA GLU A 199 10.69 9.42 -17.64
C GLU A 199 9.88 9.55 -18.94
N LEU A 200 9.74 10.78 -19.43
CA LEU A 200 9.16 11.12 -20.72
C LEU A 200 10.26 11.60 -21.66
N MET A 201 10.15 11.30 -22.95
CA MET A 201 11.10 11.80 -23.94
C MET A 201 10.40 12.84 -24.84
N PRO A 202 10.60 14.15 -24.60
CA PRO A 202 10.03 15.19 -25.43
C PRO A 202 10.38 15.02 -26.91
N GLY A 203 9.44 15.36 -27.80
CA GLY A 203 9.60 15.24 -29.25
C GLY A 203 9.60 13.81 -29.81
N HIS A 204 9.39 12.81 -28.96
CA HIS A 204 9.24 11.41 -29.36
C HIS A 204 7.84 10.92 -29.05
N TYR A 205 7.45 9.84 -29.72
CA TYR A 205 6.18 9.17 -29.52
C TYR A 205 6.43 7.81 -28.85
N LEU A 206 5.54 7.43 -27.93
CA LEU A 206 5.61 6.13 -27.28
C LEU A 206 4.75 5.14 -28.07
N ALA A 207 5.40 4.19 -28.76
CA ALA A 207 4.71 3.11 -29.44
C ALA A 207 4.54 1.94 -28.47
N ILE A 208 3.30 1.65 -28.06
CA ILE A 208 2.96 0.59 -27.12
C ILE A 208 2.75 -0.70 -27.90
N THR A 209 3.49 -1.74 -27.56
CA THR A 209 3.38 -3.06 -28.22
C THR A 209 2.56 -4.02 -27.35
N SER A 210 1.74 -4.85 -27.97
CA SER A 210 1.09 -5.98 -27.27
C SER A 210 2.12 -7.09 -26.99
N GLU A 211 1.98 -7.78 -25.85
CA GLU A 211 2.93 -8.82 -25.40
C GLU A 211 3.20 -9.92 -26.44
N ASP A 212 2.26 -10.17 -27.36
CA ASP A 212 2.33 -11.24 -28.36
C ASP A 212 3.11 -10.87 -29.65
N ARG A 213 3.66 -9.66 -29.79
CA ARG A 213 4.41 -9.27 -30.99
C ARG A 213 5.74 -8.58 -30.67
N GLU A 214 6.84 -9.26 -31.01
CA GLU A 214 8.14 -8.60 -31.18
C GLU A 214 8.11 -7.72 -32.43
N VAL A 215 7.69 -6.47 -32.28
CA VAL A 215 7.81 -5.49 -33.35
C VAL A 215 9.22 -4.92 -33.31
N LYS A 216 10.10 -5.40 -34.19
CA LYS A 216 11.44 -4.82 -34.39
C LYS A 216 11.31 -3.44 -35.04
N MET A 217 11.15 -2.42 -34.21
CA MET A 217 11.17 -1.01 -34.59
C MET A 217 12.50 -0.39 -34.22
N LYS A 218 12.91 0.64 -34.97
CA LYS A 218 14.03 1.47 -34.57
C LYS A 218 13.53 2.41 -33.48
N GLY A 219 14.23 2.45 -32.35
CA GLY A 219 13.84 3.29 -31.21
C GLY A 219 14.52 2.87 -29.92
N ILE A 220 14.11 3.51 -28.83
CA ILE A 220 14.61 3.21 -27.48
C ILE A 220 13.54 2.40 -26.76
N GLU A 221 13.86 1.15 -26.43
CA GLU A 221 12.98 0.26 -25.68
C GLU A 221 12.75 0.80 -24.26
N THR A 222 11.51 0.73 -23.81
CA THR A 222 11.06 1.20 -22.50
C THR A 222 9.81 0.43 -22.05
N LYS A 223 9.25 0.82 -20.90
CA LYS A 223 7.94 0.34 -20.43
C LYS A 223 6.98 1.51 -20.28
N GLU A 224 5.73 1.27 -20.66
CA GLU A 224 4.65 2.22 -20.47
C GLU A 224 4.31 2.35 -18.97
N PRO A 225 4.16 3.57 -18.42
CA PRO A 225 4.10 3.79 -16.97
C PRO A 225 2.76 3.45 -16.30
N ALA A 226 1.64 3.35 -17.03
CA ALA A 226 0.32 3.07 -16.44
C ALA A 226 0.06 1.57 -16.24
N PHE A 227 0.48 0.72 -17.18
CA PHE A 227 0.20 -0.71 -17.22
C PHE A 227 1.47 -1.58 -17.25
N GLY A 228 2.65 -0.98 -17.47
CA GLY A 228 3.91 -1.71 -17.53
C GLY A 228 4.13 -2.46 -18.85
N LEU A 229 3.37 -2.13 -19.89
CA LEU A 229 3.45 -2.79 -21.20
C LEU A 229 4.78 -2.47 -21.89
N PRO A 230 5.36 -3.42 -22.66
CA PRO A 230 6.53 -3.15 -23.48
C PRO A 230 6.23 -2.03 -24.49
N ALA A 231 7.10 -1.03 -24.54
CA ALA A 231 6.93 0.12 -25.41
C ALA A 231 8.27 0.56 -25.99
N ILE A 232 8.23 1.31 -27.09
CA ILE A 232 9.42 1.81 -27.77
C ILE A 232 9.21 3.29 -28.05
N TRP A 233 10.17 4.12 -27.66
CA TRP A 233 10.21 5.51 -28.08
C TRP A 233 10.65 5.60 -29.54
N VAL A 234 9.78 6.16 -30.38
CA VAL A 234 10.01 6.36 -31.81
C VAL A 234 10.04 7.85 -32.15
N SER A 235 10.84 8.20 -33.16
CA SER A 235 10.87 9.57 -33.67
C SER A 235 9.60 9.91 -34.44
N GLU A 236 9.30 11.20 -34.62
CA GLU A 236 8.14 11.64 -35.42
C GLU A 236 8.13 11.05 -36.84
N LYS A 237 9.31 10.87 -37.45
CA LYS A 237 9.46 10.26 -38.79
C LYS A 237 9.04 8.79 -38.83
N GLU A 238 9.16 8.08 -37.71
CA GLU A 238 8.87 6.65 -37.60
C GLU A 238 7.46 6.39 -37.07
N LYS A 239 6.72 7.45 -36.70
CA LYS A 239 5.35 7.38 -36.19
C LYS A 239 4.40 6.65 -37.14
N GLU A 240 4.40 7.02 -38.42
CA GLU A 240 3.49 6.41 -39.41
C GLU A 240 3.82 4.93 -39.66
N ASP A 241 5.10 4.58 -39.71
CA ASP A 241 5.57 3.19 -39.86
C ASP A 241 5.24 2.36 -38.61
N ALA A 242 5.37 2.94 -37.42
CA ALA A 242 4.97 2.30 -36.17
C ALA A 242 3.47 2.00 -36.15
N GLN A 243 2.62 2.98 -36.50
CA GLN A 243 1.17 2.80 -36.58
C GLN A 243 0.74 1.78 -37.66
N ALA A 244 1.46 1.71 -38.78
CA ALA A 244 1.19 0.73 -39.84
C ALA A 244 1.48 -0.71 -39.41
N LYS A 245 2.39 -0.91 -38.44
CA LYS A 245 2.78 -2.22 -37.91
C LYS A 245 1.84 -2.74 -36.81
N GLY A 246 0.93 -1.90 -36.32
CA GLY A 246 -0.08 -2.22 -35.30
C GLY A 246 0.13 -1.39 -34.06
#